data_AF-A0A1U7NX71-F1
#
_entry.id   AF-A0A1U7NX71-F1
#
_cell.length_a   1.000
_cell.length_b   1.000
_cell.length_c   1.000
_cell.angle_alpha   90.00
_cell.angle_beta   90.00
_cell.angle_gamma   90.00
#
_symmetry.space_group_name_H-M   'P 1'
#
loop_
_entity.id
_entity.type
_entity.pdbx_description
1 polymer ?
#
loop_
_entity_poly.entity_id
_entity_poly.type
_entity_poly.pdbx_seq_one_letter_code
_entity_poly.pdbx_strand_id
1 'polypeptide(L)'
;MTSIDLRPPCPLTVQFWLLGLDARQGHLLLRGFRKRPASQGSSTYVLDHLSLHSSGLSFRQESDLLQFNRRTRSYTLNGRPIPAGFARQLLRPTLQAHEDWTARRFGPGYRQAQFSAQRPPRVVFRSLESWRQYIRPAAFLSPML
;
A
#
# COMPACT_ATOMS: atom_id res chain seq x y z
N MET A 1 -25.74 -9.63 2.30
CA MET A 1 -25.22 -9.68 3.69
C MET A 1 -23.86 -8.99 3.75
N THR A 2 -23.78 -7.77 4.29
CA THR A 2 -22.49 -7.12 4.53
C THR A 2 -21.86 -7.72 5.78
N SER A 3 -20.92 -8.66 5.61
CA SER A 3 -20.06 -9.12 6.71
C SER A 3 -19.37 -7.90 7.32
N ILE A 4 -19.65 -7.63 8.60
CA ILE A 4 -18.94 -6.59 9.35
C ILE A 4 -17.55 -7.13 9.61
N ASP A 5 -16.55 -6.60 8.90
CA ASP A 5 -15.14 -6.91 9.18
C ASP A 5 -14.77 -6.30 10.54
N LEU A 6 -14.68 -7.16 11.55
CA LEU A 6 -14.32 -6.81 12.94
C LEU A 6 -12.80 -6.68 13.15
N ARG A 7 -11.98 -6.96 12.13
CA ARG A 7 -10.53 -6.87 12.27
C ARG A 7 -10.11 -5.41 12.49
N PRO A 8 -9.06 -5.18 13.29
CA PRO A 8 -8.58 -3.83 13.56
C PRO A 8 -8.17 -3.10 12.27
N PRO A 9 -8.22 -1.76 12.25
CA PRO A 9 -7.69 -0.95 11.17
C PRO A 9 -6.27 -1.37 10.79
N CYS A 10 -6.02 -1.45 9.48
CA CYS A 10 -4.72 -1.84 8.95
C CYS A 10 -4.28 -0.81 7.92
N PRO A 11 -3.10 -0.18 8.06
CA PRO A 11 -2.65 0.87 7.14
C PRO A 11 -2.48 0.33 5.72
N LEU A 12 -2.08 -0.94 5.57
CA LEU A 12 -1.94 -1.57 4.26
C LEU A 12 -3.28 -1.73 3.54
N THR A 13 -4.43 -1.72 4.22
CA THR A 13 -5.74 -1.69 3.55
C THR A 13 -5.87 -0.46 2.65
N VAL A 14 -5.46 0.70 3.16
CA VAL A 14 -5.47 1.97 2.41
C VAL A 14 -4.39 1.97 1.35
N GLN A 15 -3.17 1.54 1.71
CA GLN A 15 -2.04 1.50 0.76
C GLN A 15 -2.37 0.67 -0.47
N PHE A 16 -2.95 -0.52 -0.31
CA PHE A 16 -3.33 -1.37 -1.46
C PHE A 16 -4.47 -0.79 -2.29
N TRP A 17 -5.38 -0.04 -1.68
CA TRP A 17 -6.42 0.66 -2.42
C TRP A 17 -5.81 1.76 -3.30
N LEU A 18 -4.91 2.58 -2.74
CA LEU A 18 -4.18 3.62 -3.47
C LEU A 18 -3.31 3.03 -4.60
N LEU A 19 -2.52 1.99 -4.31
CA LEU A 19 -1.71 1.30 -5.32
C LEU A 19 -2.57 0.70 -6.45
N GLY A 20 -3.80 0.27 -6.15
CA GLY A 20 -4.76 -0.18 -7.15
C GLY A 20 -5.22 0.94 -8.08
N LEU A 21 -5.47 2.14 -7.53
CA LEU A 21 -5.77 3.33 -8.34
C LEU A 21 -4.57 3.73 -9.21
N ASP A 22 -3.38 3.73 -8.62
CA ASP A 22 -2.14 4.08 -9.31
C ASP A 22 -1.83 3.08 -10.43
N ALA A 23 -2.10 1.78 -10.23
CA ALA A 23 -1.99 0.78 -11.27
C ALA A 23 -2.98 1.03 -12.43
N ARG A 24 -4.24 1.34 -12.11
CA ARG A 24 -5.29 1.62 -13.10
C ARG A 24 -4.97 2.87 -13.93
N GLN A 25 -4.31 3.86 -13.33
CA GLN A 25 -3.91 5.11 -14.00
C GLN A 25 -2.54 5.00 -14.70
N GLY A 26 -1.87 3.85 -14.64
CA GLY A 26 -0.53 3.67 -15.22
C GLY A 26 0.59 4.34 -14.42
N HIS A 27 0.30 4.87 -13.22
CA HIS A 27 1.28 5.57 -12.39
C HIS A 27 2.36 4.65 -11.83
N LEU A 28 2.06 3.36 -11.63
CA LEU A 28 3.10 2.38 -11.29
C LEU A 28 4.14 2.27 -12.41
N LEU A 29 3.69 2.18 -13.67
CA LEU A 29 4.60 2.13 -14.82
C LEU A 29 5.39 3.42 -14.95
N LEU A 30 4.72 4.58 -14.78
CA LEU A 30 5.36 5.89 -14.79
C LEU A 30 6.43 6.03 -13.71
N ARG A 31 6.24 5.40 -12.54
CA ARG A 31 7.24 5.36 -11.46
C ARG A 31 8.43 4.44 -11.77
N GLY A 32 8.34 3.61 -12.80
CA GLY A 32 9.39 2.66 -13.19
C GLY A 32 9.12 1.22 -12.78
N PHE A 33 7.93 0.88 -12.26
CA PHE A 33 7.59 -0.52 -12.02
C PHE A 33 7.51 -1.27 -13.35
N ARG A 34 8.13 -2.44 -13.39
CA ARG A 34 7.99 -3.39 -14.49
C ARG A 34 6.79 -4.28 -14.23
N LYS A 35 5.81 -4.23 -15.13
CA LYS A 35 4.63 -5.11 -15.09
C LYS A 35 5.02 -6.47 -15.68
N ARG A 36 4.74 -7.54 -14.93
CA ARG A 36 4.96 -8.93 -15.32
C ARG A 36 3.65 -9.72 -15.27
N PRO A 37 3.43 -10.67 -16.19
CA PRO A 37 2.33 -11.61 -16.05
C PRO A 37 2.51 -12.40 -14.75
N ALA A 38 1.42 -12.59 -14.01
CA ALA A 38 1.38 -13.54 -12.91
C ALA A 38 0.88 -14.89 -13.44
N SER A 39 1.25 -15.98 -12.76
CA SER A 39 0.82 -17.34 -13.14
C SER A 39 -0.70 -17.50 -13.17
N GLN A 40 -1.43 -16.76 -12.33
CA GLN A 40 -2.89 -16.65 -12.35
C GLN A 40 -3.35 -15.25 -11.91
N GLY A 41 -4.32 -14.67 -12.62
CA GLY A 41 -4.99 -13.43 -12.22
C GLY A 41 -4.27 -12.13 -12.61
N SER A 42 -4.23 -11.16 -11.70
CA SER A 42 -3.71 -9.81 -11.93
C SER A 42 -2.19 -9.78 -12.14
N SER A 43 -1.68 -8.78 -12.86
CA SER A 43 -0.23 -8.63 -13.05
C SER A 43 0.53 -8.33 -11.75
N THR A 44 1.79 -8.75 -11.71
CA THR A 44 2.75 -8.36 -10.68
C THR A 44 3.52 -7.13 -11.15
N TYR A 45 3.71 -6.14 -10.28
CA TYR A 45 4.52 -4.95 -10.54
C TYR A 45 5.78 -5.00 -9.69
N VAL A 46 6.95 -4.89 -10.33
CA VAL A 46 8.24 -4.99 -9.63
C VAL A 46 9.04 -3.69 -9.80
N LEU A 47 9.50 -3.12 -8.69
CA LEU A 47 10.44 -2.00 -8.65
C LEU A 47 11.50 -2.29 -7.58
N ASP A 48 12.76 -2.37 -8.00
CA ASP A 48 13.90 -2.73 -7.16
C ASP A 48 13.61 -3.98 -6.32
N HIS A 49 13.52 -3.80 -5.00
CA HIS A 49 13.30 -4.83 -4.00
C HIS A 49 11.83 -5.08 -3.68
N LEU A 50 10.90 -4.30 -4.24
CA LEU A 50 9.47 -4.38 -3.98
C LEU A 50 8.75 -5.05 -5.14
N SER A 51 7.96 -6.08 -4.82
CA SER A 51 6.97 -6.66 -5.74
C SER A 51 5.56 -6.48 -5.20
N LEU A 52 4.66 -6.02 -6.05
CA LEU A 52 3.26 -5.75 -5.75
C LEU A 52 2.36 -6.66 -6.57
N HIS A 53 1.39 -7.29 -5.92
CA HIS A 53 0.32 -8.06 -6.55
C HIS A 53 -1.01 -7.74 -5.86
N SER A 54 -2.16 -7.98 -6.50
CA SER A 54 -3.46 -7.65 -5.90
C SER A 54 -3.73 -8.38 -4.56
N SER A 55 -3.10 -9.55 -4.38
CA SER A 55 -3.20 -10.38 -3.17
C SER A 55 -2.23 -10.01 -2.05
N GLY A 56 -1.23 -9.16 -2.31
CA GLY A 56 -0.16 -8.93 -1.35
C GLY A 56 1.07 -8.25 -1.94
N LEU A 57 2.10 -8.12 -1.12
CA LEU A 57 3.40 -7.62 -1.55
C LEU A 57 4.51 -8.51 -1.02
N SER A 58 5.66 -8.43 -1.67
CA SER A 58 6.90 -8.92 -1.13
C SER A 58 7.97 -7.84 -1.21
N PHE A 59 8.81 -7.81 -0.19
CA PHE A 59 9.94 -6.91 -0.07
C PHE A 59 11.18 -7.75 0.24
N ARG A 60 12.21 -7.62 -0.59
CA ARG A 60 13.47 -8.34 -0.42
C ARG A 60 14.54 -7.42 0.14
N GLN A 61 15.08 -7.73 1.31
CA GLN A 61 16.21 -7.02 1.88
C GLN A 61 17.35 -8.02 2.03
N GLU A 62 18.43 -7.84 1.29
CA GLU A 62 19.54 -8.81 1.24
C GLU A 62 19.00 -10.22 0.90
N SER A 63 19.26 -11.20 1.78
CA SER A 63 18.77 -12.57 1.67
C SER A 63 17.33 -12.75 2.18
N ASP A 64 16.81 -11.79 2.93
CA ASP A 64 15.51 -11.87 3.58
C ASP A 64 14.36 -11.50 2.65
N LEU A 65 13.28 -12.29 2.73
CA LEU A 65 12.03 -12.06 2.01
C LEU A 65 10.89 -11.83 2.99
N LEU A 66 10.46 -10.58 3.09
CA LEU A 66 9.26 -10.18 3.79
C LEU A 66 8.05 -10.28 2.85
N GLN A 67 6.99 -10.94 3.29
CA GLN A 67 5.74 -11.05 2.53
C GLN A 67 4.55 -10.59 3.37
N PHE A 68 3.61 -9.90 2.72
CA PHE A 68 2.33 -9.55 3.29
C PHE A 68 1.21 -10.14 2.45
N ASN A 69 0.30 -10.88 3.10
CA ASN A 69 -0.91 -11.41 2.48
C ASN A 69 -2.11 -10.53 2.85
N ARG A 70 -2.76 -9.93 1.86
CA ARG A 70 -3.86 -8.99 2.06
C ARG A 70 -5.14 -9.65 2.57
N ARG A 71 -5.41 -10.91 2.16
CA ARG A 71 -6.63 -11.64 2.56
C ARG A 71 -6.61 -11.94 4.05
N THR A 72 -5.50 -12.50 4.53
CA THR A 72 -5.31 -12.90 5.94
C THR A 72 -4.78 -11.76 6.81
N ARG A 73 -4.26 -10.68 6.21
CA ARG A 73 -3.52 -9.60 6.88
C ARG A 73 -2.31 -10.11 7.68
N SER A 74 -1.73 -11.22 7.25
CA SER A 74 -0.56 -11.85 7.90
C SER A 74 0.74 -11.44 7.22
N TYR A 75 1.82 -11.53 7.99
CA TYR A 75 3.18 -11.19 7.56
C TYR A 75 4.08 -12.39 7.80
N THR A 76 4.99 -12.65 6.86
CA THR A 76 6.02 -13.68 7.00
C THR A 76 7.39 -13.12 6.65
N LEU A 77 8.43 -13.58 7.36
CA LEU A 77 9.83 -13.38 7.02
C LEU A 77 10.43 -14.75 6.70
N ASN A 78 10.94 -14.94 5.49
CA ASN A 78 11.48 -16.22 5.03
C ASN A 78 10.53 -17.40 5.28
N GLY A 79 9.24 -17.17 5.04
CA GLY A 79 8.16 -18.16 5.23
C GLY A 79 7.66 -18.31 6.67
N ARG A 80 8.30 -17.70 7.67
CA ARG A 80 7.88 -17.79 9.08
C ARG A 80 6.97 -16.62 9.47
N PRO A 81 5.83 -16.84 10.15
CA PRO A 81 4.98 -15.76 10.63
C PRO A 81 5.73 -14.80 11.57
N ILE A 82 5.50 -13.50 11.42
CA ILE A 82 6.09 -12.46 12.28
C ILE A 82 5.02 -11.48 12.79
N PRO A 83 5.27 -10.76 13.91
CA PRO A 83 4.36 -9.75 14.41
C PRO A 83 4.11 -8.62 13.40
N ALA A 84 2.85 -8.18 13.29
CA ALA A 84 2.45 -7.16 12.33
C ALA A 84 3.13 -5.80 12.56
N GLY A 85 3.40 -5.42 13.82
CA GLY A 85 4.09 -4.17 14.13
C GLY A 85 5.51 -4.14 13.57
N PHE A 86 6.27 -5.21 13.80
CA PHE A 86 7.62 -5.38 13.28
C PHE A 86 7.65 -5.40 11.75
N ALA A 87 6.77 -6.19 11.12
CA ALA A 87 6.67 -6.25 9.68
C ALA A 87 6.36 -4.88 9.04
N ARG A 88 5.45 -4.11 9.64
CA ARG A 88 5.13 -2.75 9.18
C ARG A 88 6.32 -1.81 9.31
N GLN A 89 7.11 -1.90 10.36
CA GLN A 89 8.32 -1.09 10.49
C GLN A 89 9.30 -1.34 9.34
N LEU A 90 9.50 -2.60 8.95
CA LEU A 90 10.36 -2.98 7.83
C LEU A 90 9.80 -2.50 6.47
N LEU A 91 8.49 -2.56 6.25
CA LEU A 91 7.86 -2.13 4.99
C LEU A 91 7.74 -0.61 4.85
N ARG A 92 7.75 0.11 5.97
CA ARG A 92 7.45 1.55 6.01
C ARG A 92 8.33 2.37 5.06
N PRO A 93 9.67 2.24 5.03
CA PRO A 93 10.51 3.10 4.20
C PRO A 93 10.19 2.98 2.71
N THR A 94 10.01 1.76 2.23
CA THR A 94 9.70 1.48 0.82
C THR A 94 8.33 2.03 0.40
N LEU A 95 7.32 1.91 1.28
CA LEU A 95 5.99 2.46 1.02
C LEU A 95 5.97 3.98 1.16
N GLN A 96 6.70 4.53 2.12
CA GLN A 96 6.89 5.97 2.27
C GLN A 96 7.54 6.57 1.01
N ALA A 97 8.58 5.94 0.47
CA ALA A 97 9.22 6.38 -0.75
C ALA A 97 8.25 6.39 -1.95
N HIS A 98 7.25 5.50 -1.96
CA HIS A 98 6.15 5.55 -2.94
C HIS A 98 5.31 6.80 -2.80
N GLU A 99 4.84 7.06 -1.59
CA GLU A 99 3.99 8.21 -1.32
C GLU A 99 4.73 9.54 -1.52
N ASP A 100 6.01 9.60 -1.17
CA ASP A 100 6.86 10.77 -1.43
C ASP A 100 7.06 11.02 -2.93
N TRP A 101 7.28 9.96 -3.71
CA TRP A 101 7.34 10.09 -5.17
C TRP A 101 6.02 10.59 -5.74
N THR A 102 4.89 10.04 -5.28
CA THR A 102 3.55 10.45 -5.74
C THR A 102 3.31 11.92 -5.41
N ALA A 103 3.63 12.36 -4.20
CA ALA A 103 3.50 13.76 -3.79
C ALA A 103 4.40 14.68 -4.62
N ARG A 104 5.66 14.32 -4.87
CA ARG A 104 6.55 15.09 -5.76
C ARG A 104 6.06 15.15 -7.20
N ARG A 105 5.46 14.07 -7.70
CA ARG A 105 5.06 13.95 -9.11
C ARG A 105 3.75 14.67 -9.42
N PHE A 106 2.78 14.60 -8.52
CA PHE A 106 1.40 15.07 -8.75
C PHE A 106 0.96 16.20 -7.79
N GLY A 107 1.82 16.57 -6.85
CA GLY A 107 1.55 17.58 -5.83
C GLY A 107 0.97 17.01 -4.52
N PRO A 108 1.07 17.77 -3.42
CA PRO A 108 0.67 17.30 -2.07
C PRO A 108 -0.83 17.01 -1.94
N GLY A 109 -1.69 17.72 -2.68
CA GLY A 109 -3.15 17.52 -2.67
C GLY A 109 -3.64 16.28 -3.42
N TYR A 110 -2.76 15.57 -4.13
CA TYR A 110 -3.16 14.50 -5.05
C TYR A 110 -3.90 13.35 -4.36
N ARG A 111 -3.40 12.87 -3.21
CA ARG A 111 -4.06 11.79 -2.47
C ARG A 111 -5.43 12.23 -1.94
N GLN A 112 -5.54 13.47 -1.46
CA GLN A 112 -6.83 14.02 -1.02
C GLN A 112 -7.84 14.06 -2.18
N ALA A 113 -7.41 14.52 -3.36
CA ALA A 113 -8.25 14.52 -4.55
C ALA A 113 -8.69 13.09 -4.94
N GLN A 114 -7.82 12.08 -4.85
CA GLN A 114 -8.19 10.69 -5.08
C GLN A 114 -9.26 10.19 -4.11
N PHE A 115 -9.15 10.51 -2.81
CA PHE A 115 -10.16 10.13 -1.82
C PHE A 115 -11.53 10.77 -2.09
N SER A 116 -11.54 12.04 -2.48
CA SER A 116 -12.77 12.75 -2.84
C SER A 116 -13.42 12.20 -4.12
N ALA A 117 -12.61 11.91 -5.14
CA ALA A 117 -13.10 11.49 -6.46
C ALA A 117 -13.54 10.02 -6.52
N GLN A 118 -12.83 9.11 -5.83
CA GLN A 118 -12.97 7.65 -6.04
C GLN A 118 -13.83 6.93 -5.00
N ARG A 119 -14.41 7.66 -4.02
CA ARG A 119 -15.28 7.13 -2.94
C ARG A 119 -14.76 5.80 -2.35
N PRO A 120 -13.80 5.84 -1.41
CA PRO A 120 -13.18 4.63 -0.88
C PRO A 120 -14.20 3.67 -0.23
N PRO A 121 -14.01 2.33 -0.34
CA PRO A 121 -14.80 1.36 0.42
C PRO A 121 -14.73 1.64 1.93
N ARG A 122 -15.79 1.28 2.67
CA ARG A 122 -15.89 1.54 4.14
C ARG A 122 -14.68 1.05 4.93
N VAL A 123 -14.10 -0.10 4.56
CA VAL A 123 -12.91 -0.67 5.21
C VAL A 123 -11.64 0.17 5.00
N VAL A 124 -11.53 0.85 3.85
CA VAL A 124 -10.45 1.79 3.56
C VAL A 124 -10.66 3.06 4.39
N PHE A 125 -11.87 3.60 4.42
CA PHE A 125 -12.19 4.79 5.22
C PHE A 125 -11.89 4.57 6.71
N ARG A 126 -12.30 3.44 7.30
CA ARG A 126 -11.99 3.05 8.69
C ARG A 126 -10.50 2.90 8.98
N SER A 127 -9.68 2.66 7.95
CA SER A 127 -8.23 2.47 8.08
C SER A 127 -7.43 3.73 7.75
N LEU A 128 -8.08 4.83 7.36
CA LEU A 128 -7.43 6.04 6.88
C LEU A 128 -6.50 6.66 7.92
N GLU A 129 -6.96 6.79 9.15
CA GLU A 129 -6.16 7.39 10.22
C GLU A 129 -4.93 6.53 10.57
N SER A 130 -5.11 5.20 10.62
CA SER A 130 -3.99 4.28 10.79
C SER A 130 -2.96 4.40 9.67
N TRP A 131 -3.41 4.61 8.43
CA TRP A 131 -2.52 4.85 7.29
C TRP A 131 -1.78 6.19 7.39
N ARG A 132 -2.45 7.27 7.79
CA ARG A 132 -1.83 8.61 7.98
C ARG A 132 -0.78 8.63 9.09
N GLN A 133 -0.92 7.80 10.11
CA GLN A 133 0.10 7.65 11.16
C GLN A 133 1.27 6.79 10.67
N TYR A 134 0.97 5.80 9.83
CA TYR A 134 1.94 4.86 9.29
C TYR A 134 2.83 5.47 8.21
N ILE A 135 2.25 6.04 7.17
CA ILE A 135 2.96 6.85 6.18
C ILE A 135 2.91 8.29 6.70
N ARG A 136 4.06 8.96 6.88
CA ARG A 136 4.10 10.41 7.10
C ARG A 136 3.99 11.07 5.73
N PRO A 137 2.80 11.34 5.20
CA PRO A 137 2.73 11.80 3.82
C PRO A 137 3.27 13.23 3.81
N ALA A 138 4.13 13.55 2.85
CA ALA A 138 4.61 14.92 2.68
C ALA A 138 3.38 15.84 2.47
N ALA A 139 3.06 16.60 3.52
CA ALA A 139 1.92 17.52 3.62
C ALA A 139 0.50 16.89 3.60
N PHE A 140 0.08 16.31 4.74
CA PHE A 140 -1.33 16.40 5.18
C PHE A 140 -1.57 17.55 6.16
N LEU A 141 -0.59 18.44 6.35
CA LEU A 141 -0.71 19.60 7.23
C LEU A 141 -1.31 20.79 6.47
N SER A 142 -2.57 20.66 6.12
CA SER A 142 -3.49 21.77 6.35
C SER A 142 -4.73 21.18 7.01
N PRO A 143 -4.98 21.46 8.30
CA PRO A 143 -6.34 21.37 8.79
C PRO A 143 -7.13 22.38 7.94
N MET A 144 -8.06 21.91 7.12
CA MET A 144 -9.12 22.80 6.67
C MET A 144 -9.91 23.15 7.93
N LEU A 145 -9.65 24.35 8.44
CA LEU A 145 -10.69 25.17 9.05
C LEU A 145 -11.76 25.45 8.00
#